data_AF-A0A2U8GNT5-F1
#
_entry.id   AF-A0A2U8GNT5-F1
#
_cell.length_a   1.000
_cell.length_b   1.000
_cell.length_c   1.000
_cell.angle_alpha   90.00
_cell.angle_beta   90.00
_cell.angle_gamma   90.00
#
_symmetry.space_group_name_H-M   'P 1'
#
loop_
_entity.id
_entity.type
_entity.pdbx_description
1 polymer ?
#
loop_
_entity_poly.entity_id
_entity_poly.type
_entity_poly.pdbx_seq_one_letter_code
_entity_poly.pdbx_strand_id
1 'polypeptide(L)'
;MLVPAPQPGIDIASLAIVGGAMGVGIGFGLQNIFSNLVSGIIILLEKTLKLGDFVDLQSGAVGKVTEIGLRYTRVTTNDNVDVIVPNSEFINGRVTNWTFDDDLRRIHIPFGVAYGTDKDKVRDAVAAAARKVAGTILLPGREPEAWLVGFGDSSLDFELVVWVNHDLAMSPARTQARYLWEIDSALRAAGIEIPFPQRDLHVRSGTLSVDLKGGPAQS
;
A
#
# COMPACT_ATOMS: atom_id res chain seq x y z
N MET A 1 -56.47 -63.19 27.10
CA MET A 1 -55.33 -62.35 27.52
C MET A 1 -55.23 -61.20 26.51
N LEU A 2 -55.78 -60.03 26.83
CA LEU A 2 -55.68 -58.84 25.98
C LEU A 2 -54.32 -58.20 26.24
N VAL A 3 -53.45 -58.16 25.22
CA VAL A 3 -52.20 -57.44 25.27
C VAL A 3 -52.53 -55.95 25.08
N PRO A 4 -52.20 -55.06 26.03
CA PRO A 4 -52.46 -53.63 25.86
C PRO A 4 -51.61 -53.10 24.70
N ALA A 5 -52.23 -52.29 23.82
CA ALA A 5 -51.51 -51.64 22.74
C ALA A 5 -50.46 -50.65 23.30
N PRO A 6 -49.25 -50.57 22.71
CA PRO A 6 -48.27 -49.59 23.14
C PRO A 6 -48.86 -48.18 22.97
N GLN A 7 -48.83 -47.39 24.05
CA GLN A 7 -49.22 -45.97 23.97
C GLN A 7 -48.26 -45.27 23.00
N PRO A 8 -48.73 -44.35 22.15
CA PRO A 8 -47.85 -43.52 21.33
C PRO A 8 -47.05 -42.59 22.25
N GLY A 9 -45.96 -43.10 22.80
CA GLY A 9 -44.95 -42.31 23.48
C GLY A 9 -44.15 -41.56 22.41
N ILE A 10 -44.01 -40.24 22.57
CA ILE A 10 -43.13 -39.47 21.70
C ILE A 10 -41.71 -39.95 21.97
N ASP A 11 -41.05 -40.45 20.93
CA ASP A 11 -39.65 -40.87 21.03
C ASP A 11 -38.75 -39.65 21.24
N ILE A 12 -38.24 -39.52 22.47
CA ILE A 12 -37.34 -38.45 22.89
C ILE A 12 -36.06 -38.47 22.03
N ALA A 13 -35.62 -39.63 21.55
CA ALA A 13 -34.46 -39.73 20.66
C ALA A 13 -34.76 -39.11 19.28
N SER A 14 -35.92 -39.42 18.69
CA SER A 14 -36.38 -38.79 17.45
C SER A 14 -36.53 -37.27 17.60
N LEU A 15 -37.08 -36.78 18.72
CA LEU A 15 -37.14 -35.35 19.03
C LEU A 15 -35.74 -34.72 19.15
N ALA A 16 -34.80 -35.41 19.79
CA ALA A 16 -33.43 -34.92 19.94
C ALA A 16 -32.68 -34.86 18.60
N ILE A 17 -32.90 -35.84 17.71
CA ILE A 17 -32.32 -35.85 16.36
C ILE A 17 -32.87 -34.69 15.54
N VAL A 18 -34.19 -34.50 15.53
CA VAL A 18 -34.84 -33.40 14.80
C VAL A 18 -34.42 -32.05 15.39
N GLY A 19 -34.43 -31.91 16.72
CA GLY A 19 -33.96 -30.72 17.43
C GLY A 19 -32.49 -30.40 17.15
N GLY A 20 -31.62 -31.42 17.15
CA GLY A 20 -30.21 -31.29 16.82
C GLY A 20 -29.99 -30.84 15.37
N ALA A 21 -30.68 -31.45 14.42
CA ALA A 21 -30.62 -31.06 13.00
C ALA A 21 -31.08 -29.62 12.77
N MET A 22 -32.17 -29.20 13.42
CA MET A 22 -32.63 -27.80 13.37
C MET A 22 -31.64 -26.84 14.01
N GLY A 23 -31.06 -27.19 15.16
CA GLY A 23 -30.06 -26.38 15.85
C GLY A 23 -28.81 -26.15 15.00
N VAL A 24 -28.31 -27.20 14.34
CA VAL A 24 -27.19 -27.10 13.39
C VAL A 24 -27.56 -26.20 12.20
N GLY A 25 -28.76 -26.36 11.63
CA GLY A 25 -29.24 -25.52 10.53
C GLY A 25 -29.30 -24.02 10.91
N ILE A 26 -29.82 -23.70 12.10
CA ILE A 26 -29.85 -22.33 12.63
C ILE A 26 -28.44 -21.81 12.87
N GLY A 27 -27.55 -22.63 13.44
CA GLY A 27 -26.16 -22.27 13.69
C GLY A 27 -25.42 -21.86 12.43
N PHE A 28 -25.55 -22.64 11.35
CA PHE A 28 -24.99 -22.29 10.05
C PHE A 28 -25.60 -21.00 9.47
N GLY A 29 -26.91 -20.80 9.61
CA GLY A 29 -27.57 -19.59 9.14
C GLY A 29 -27.13 -18.31 9.86
N LEU A 30 -26.79 -18.40 11.15
CA LEU A 30 -26.38 -17.27 11.99
C LEU A 30 -24.87 -17.09 12.11
N GLN A 31 -24.08 -18.00 11.58
CA GLN A 31 -22.62 -18.03 11.72
C GLN A 31 -21.98 -16.68 11.36
N ASN A 32 -22.38 -16.08 10.23
CA ASN A 32 -21.82 -14.81 9.75
C ASN A 32 -22.17 -13.63 10.67
N ILE A 33 -23.38 -13.59 11.22
CA ILE A 33 -23.80 -12.50 12.13
C ILE A 33 -22.99 -12.58 13.42
N PHE A 34 -22.85 -13.80 13.96
CA PHE A 34 -22.09 -14.03 15.18
C PHE A 34 -20.59 -13.75 14.99
N SER A 35 -20.01 -14.19 13.87
CA SER A 35 -18.62 -13.92 13.51
C SER A 35 -18.33 -12.41 13.47
N ASN A 36 -19.18 -11.62 12.80
CA ASN A 36 -19.04 -10.17 12.74
C ASN A 36 -19.19 -9.49 14.12
N LEU A 37 -20.11 -9.97 14.95
CA LEU A 37 -20.33 -9.46 16.30
C LEU A 37 -19.09 -9.66 17.18
N VAL A 38 -18.59 -10.91 17.25
CA VAL A 38 -17.40 -11.25 18.04
C VAL A 38 -16.19 -10.48 17.52
N SER A 39 -16.03 -10.39 16.20
CA SER A 39 -14.94 -9.64 15.58
C SER A 39 -14.98 -8.16 15.95
N GLY A 40 -16.16 -7.53 15.98
CA GLY A 40 -16.32 -6.15 16.43
C GLY A 40 -15.92 -5.95 17.88
N ILE A 41 -16.31 -6.86 18.77
CA ILE A 41 -15.90 -6.82 20.19
C ILE A 41 -14.38 -6.94 20.32
N ILE A 42 -13.76 -7.87 19.59
CA ILE A 42 -12.29 -8.04 19.58
C ILE A 42 -11.60 -6.74 19.13
N ILE A 43 -12.04 -6.14 18.02
CA ILE A 43 -11.50 -4.87 17.52
C ILE A 43 -11.57 -3.78 18.60
N LEU A 44 -12.71 -3.66 19.29
CA LEU A 44 -12.91 -2.62 20.32
C LEU A 44 -12.08 -2.86 21.59
N LEU A 45 -11.94 -4.12 22.01
CA LEU A 45 -11.20 -4.48 23.23
C LEU A 45 -9.69 -4.44 23.02
N GLU A 46 -9.21 -5.04 21.94
CA GLU A 46 -7.78 -5.16 21.63
C GLU A 46 -7.23 -3.93 20.89
N LYS A 47 -8.11 -3.08 20.36
CA LYS A 47 -7.76 -1.89 19.56
C LYS A 47 -6.83 -2.23 18.38
N THR A 48 -7.04 -3.40 17.77
CA THR A 48 -6.34 -3.83 16.55
C THR A 48 -6.63 -2.90 15.36
N LEU A 49 -7.71 -2.12 15.45
CA LEU A 49 -8.05 -1.04 14.53
C LEU A 49 -8.56 0.18 15.30
N LYS A 50 -8.11 1.37 14.92
CA LYS A 50 -8.49 2.65 15.55
C LYS A 50 -9.25 3.54 14.55
N LEU A 51 -10.11 4.41 15.09
CA LEU A 51 -10.71 5.47 14.29
C LEU A 51 -9.60 6.37 13.72
N GLY A 52 -9.67 6.62 12.42
CA GLY A 52 -8.69 7.40 11.68
C GLY A 52 -7.57 6.58 11.05
N ASP A 53 -7.50 5.27 11.29
CA ASP A 53 -6.47 4.43 10.68
C ASP A 53 -6.62 4.36 9.16
N PHE A 54 -5.51 4.36 8.44
CA PHE A 54 -5.52 4.10 7.00
C PHE A 54 -5.23 2.62 6.75
N VAL A 55 -6.19 1.92 6.13
CA VAL A 55 -6.15 0.47 5.94
C VAL A 55 -6.22 0.10 4.46
N ASP A 56 -5.59 -1.03 4.15
CA ASP A 56 -5.67 -1.71 2.86
C ASP A 56 -6.01 -3.18 3.10
N LEU A 57 -7.19 -3.59 2.64
CA LEU A 57 -7.72 -4.94 2.77
C LEU A 57 -7.57 -5.70 1.47
N GLN A 58 -7.36 -7.01 1.57
CA GLN A 58 -7.25 -7.90 0.39
C GLN A 58 -8.48 -7.90 -0.51
N SER A 59 -9.65 -7.53 0.00
CA SER A 59 -10.87 -7.34 -0.80
C SER A 59 -10.81 -6.15 -1.76
N GLY A 60 -9.81 -5.28 -1.62
CA GLY A 60 -9.66 -4.03 -2.38
C GLY A 60 -10.22 -2.81 -1.68
N ALA A 61 -10.73 -2.93 -0.45
CA ALA A 61 -11.12 -1.78 0.35
C ALA A 61 -9.86 -1.05 0.87
N VAL A 62 -9.60 0.14 0.35
CA VAL A 62 -8.46 0.99 0.72
C VAL A 62 -8.94 2.37 1.13
N GLY A 63 -8.63 2.80 2.35
CA GLY A 63 -9.06 4.09 2.84
C GLY A 63 -8.92 4.28 4.34
N LYS A 64 -9.53 5.36 4.83
CA LYS A 64 -9.50 5.75 6.24
C LYS A 64 -10.68 5.16 7.00
N VAL A 65 -10.44 4.61 8.18
CA VAL A 65 -11.49 4.14 9.09
C VAL A 65 -12.20 5.34 9.69
N THR A 66 -13.49 5.50 9.37
CA THR A 66 -14.31 6.62 9.83
C THR A 66 -15.32 6.24 10.90
N GLU A 67 -15.68 4.96 10.99
CA GLU A 67 -16.55 4.43 12.04
C GLU A 67 -16.23 2.96 12.32
N ILE A 68 -16.21 2.57 13.60
CA ILE A 68 -16.15 1.17 14.03
C ILE A 68 -17.46 0.85 14.73
N GLY A 69 -18.32 0.10 14.06
CA GLY A 69 -19.56 -0.41 14.59
C GLY A 69 -19.40 -1.81 15.17
N LEU A 70 -20.48 -2.32 15.76
CA LEU A 70 -20.46 -3.64 16.41
C LEU A 70 -20.32 -4.81 15.41
N ARG A 71 -20.81 -4.65 14.17
CA ARG A 71 -20.81 -5.70 13.13
C ARG A 71 -20.10 -5.31 11.83
N TYR A 72 -19.82 -4.02 11.66
CA TYR A 72 -19.16 -3.50 10.48
C TYR A 72 -18.22 -2.36 10.88
N THR A 73 -17.29 -2.03 9.99
CA THR A 73 -16.44 -0.86 10.06
C THR A 73 -16.60 -0.08 8.74
N ARG A 74 -16.73 1.24 8.83
CA ARG A 74 -16.79 2.11 7.65
C ARG A 74 -15.38 2.57 7.28
N VAL A 75 -15.01 2.30 6.03
CA VAL A 75 -13.75 2.73 5.43
C VAL A 75 -14.07 3.72 4.31
N THR A 76 -13.63 4.97 4.46
CA THR A 76 -13.84 6.03 3.46
C THR A 76 -12.60 6.13 2.58
N THR A 77 -12.77 5.94 1.27
CA THR A 77 -11.67 6.00 0.29
C THR A 77 -11.18 7.45 0.07
N ASN A 78 -10.06 7.60 -0.62
CA ASN A 78 -9.53 8.92 -1.01
C ASN A 78 -10.49 9.70 -1.94
N ASP A 79 -11.38 8.99 -2.64
CA ASP A 79 -12.44 9.58 -3.48
C ASP A 79 -13.71 9.92 -2.69
N ASN A 80 -13.64 9.90 -1.35
CA ASN A 80 -14.73 10.18 -0.43
C ASN A 80 -15.93 9.22 -0.63
N VAL A 81 -15.65 7.95 -0.92
CA VAL A 81 -16.63 6.87 -1.04
C VAL A 81 -16.58 5.99 0.21
N ASP A 82 -17.74 5.76 0.83
CA ASP A 82 -17.85 4.91 2.01
C ASP A 82 -18.01 3.44 1.63
N VAL A 83 -17.10 2.61 2.13
CA VAL A 83 -17.11 1.15 2.00
C VAL A 83 -17.47 0.56 3.36
N ILE A 84 -18.57 -0.20 3.42
CA ILE A 84 -19.01 -0.89 4.63
C ILE A 84 -18.39 -2.28 4.65
N VAL A 85 -17.42 -2.47 5.54
CA VAL A 85 -16.64 -3.70 5.64
C VAL A 85 -17.14 -4.51 6.84
N PRO A 86 -17.49 -5.80 6.68
CA PRO A 86 -17.82 -6.67 7.81
C PRO A 86 -16.63 -6.82 8.76
N ASN A 87 -16.87 -6.75 10.08
CA ASN A 87 -15.78 -6.82 11.05
C ASN A 87 -14.97 -8.13 10.98
N SER A 88 -15.61 -9.22 10.57
CA SER A 88 -14.94 -10.51 10.40
C SER A 88 -13.83 -10.48 9.34
N GLU A 89 -13.88 -9.55 8.40
CA GLU A 89 -12.84 -9.40 7.38
C GLU A 89 -11.52 -8.88 7.97
N PHE A 90 -11.60 -7.97 8.95
CA PHE A 90 -10.43 -7.43 9.63
C PHE A 90 -9.72 -8.43 10.54
N ILE A 91 -10.47 -9.43 11.04
CA ILE A 91 -9.95 -10.44 11.97
C ILE A 91 -9.47 -11.68 11.22
N ASN A 92 -10.19 -12.12 10.19
CA ASN A 92 -9.87 -13.36 9.48
C ASN A 92 -8.91 -13.15 8.30
N GLY A 93 -8.90 -11.95 7.71
CA GLY A 93 -8.10 -11.61 6.54
C GLY A 93 -6.78 -10.93 6.89
N ARG A 94 -5.87 -10.85 5.91
CA ARG A 94 -4.67 -9.99 6.04
C ARG A 94 -5.08 -8.54 5.83
N VAL A 95 -4.81 -7.69 6.82
CA VAL A 95 -5.01 -6.24 6.75
C VAL A 95 -3.66 -5.55 6.86
N THR A 96 -3.38 -4.61 5.96
CA THR A 96 -2.25 -3.70 6.10
C THR A 96 -2.75 -2.42 6.76
N ASN A 97 -2.34 -2.17 8.01
CA ASN A 97 -2.61 -0.91 8.69
C ASN A 97 -1.41 0.03 8.53
N TRP A 98 -1.62 1.12 7.81
CA TRP A 98 -0.59 2.09 7.48
C TRP A 98 -0.34 3.10 8.60
N THR A 99 -1.06 3.08 9.71
CA THR A 99 -0.97 4.12 10.76
C THR A 99 -1.05 3.56 12.18
N PHE A 100 -0.84 2.25 12.36
CA PHE A 100 -1.11 1.56 13.63
C PHE A 100 -0.32 2.10 14.84
N ASP A 101 1.01 2.21 14.69
CA ASP A 101 1.96 2.58 15.76
C ASP A 101 2.80 3.83 15.48
N ASP A 102 3.17 4.06 14.21
CA ASP A 102 3.89 5.26 13.77
C ASP A 102 3.17 5.84 12.56
N ASP A 103 2.97 7.15 12.61
CA ASP A 103 2.39 7.95 11.54
C ASP A 103 3.41 8.27 10.43
N LEU A 104 4.69 7.94 10.67
CA LEU A 104 5.76 8.19 9.73
C LEU A 104 5.97 6.98 8.82
N ARG A 105 6.04 7.25 7.52
CA ARG A 105 6.24 6.21 6.51
C ARG A 105 7.46 6.48 5.67
N ARG A 106 8.23 5.42 5.42
CA ARG A 106 9.34 5.44 4.47
C ARG A 106 8.82 5.14 3.08
N ILE A 107 9.08 6.03 2.13
CA ILE A 107 8.68 5.92 0.73
C ILE A 107 9.94 5.85 -0.13
N HIS A 108 9.88 5.03 -1.16
CA HIS A 108 10.91 4.86 -2.16
C HIS A 108 10.43 5.49 -3.47
N ILE A 109 11.20 6.43 -4.01
CA ILE A 109 10.88 7.14 -5.26
C ILE A 109 11.99 6.84 -6.26
N PRO A 110 11.75 5.95 -7.23
CA PRO A 110 12.75 5.61 -8.23
C PRO A 110 12.92 6.73 -9.25
N PHE A 111 14.17 6.99 -9.66
CA PHE A 111 14.53 7.93 -10.72
C PHE A 111 15.84 7.49 -11.39
N GLY A 112 16.06 7.92 -12.65
CA GLY A 112 17.26 7.58 -13.41
C GLY A 112 18.04 8.83 -13.84
N VAL A 113 19.37 8.74 -13.85
CA VAL A 113 20.28 9.79 -14.36
C VAL A 113 21.24 9.21 -15.39
N ALA A 114 21.82 10.05 -16.26
CA ALA A 114 22.70 9.60 -17.31
C ALA A 114 24.00 8.98 -16.75
N TYR A 115 24.52 7.97 -17.45
CA TYR A 115 25.86 7.45 -17.18
C TYR A 115 26.92 8.55 -17.27
N GLY A 116 27.96 8.47 -16.43
CA GLY A 116 29.02 9.48 -16.36
C GLY A 116 28.69 10.69 -15.47
N THR A 117 27.47 10.77 -14.92
CA THR A 117 27.11 11.79 -13.92
C THR A 117 27.86 11.58 -12.61
N ASP A 118 28.28 12.67 -11.97
CA ASP A 118 28.84 12.67 -10.62
C ASP A 118 27.77 12.26 -9.59
N LYS A 119 27.98 11.07 -9.00
CA LYS A 119 27.04 10.41 -8.08
C LYS A 119 26.87 11.18 -6.76
N ASP A 120 27.93 11.81 -6.27
CA ASP A 120 27.87 12.58 -5.03
C ASP A 120 27.03 13.85 -5.26
N LYS A 121 27.18 14.49 -6.43
CA LYS A 121 26.33 15.61 -6.83
C LYS A 121 24.86 15.25 -6.94
N VAL A 122 24.55 14.09 -7.52
CA VAL A 122 23.16 13.57 -7.59
C VAL A 122 22.60 13.38 -6.19
N ARG A 123 23.35 12.71 -5.31
CA ARG A 123 22.94 12.45 -3.93
C ARG A 123 22.59 13.75 -3.21
N ASP A 124 23.50 14.71 -3.25
CA ASP A 124 23.36 15.95 -2.50
C ASP A 124 22.22 16.83 -3.07
N ALA A 125 22.10 16.92 -4.40
CA ALA A 125 21.03 17.67 -5.05
C ALA A 125 19.64 17.09 -4.75
N VAL A 126 19.48 15.78 -4.82
CA VAL A 126 18.19 15.10 -4.61
C VAL A 126 17.81 15.08 -3.14
N ALA A 127 18.77 14.82 -2.23
CA ALA A 127 18.53 14.95 -0.79
C ALA A 127 18.12 16.38 -0.42
N ALA A 128 18.77 17.40 -0.98
CA ALA A 128 18.39 18.80 -0.75
C ALA A 128 17.00 19.14 -1.31
N ALA A 129 16.63 18.57 -2.47
CA ALA A 129 15.30 18.74 -3.06
C ALA A 129 14.20 18.15 -2.15
N ALA A 130 14.42 16.93 -1.64
CA ALA A 130 13.49 16.26 -0.75
C ALA A 130 13.19 17.04 0.53
N ARG A 131 14.18 17.77 1.07
CA ARG A 131 14.02 18.62 2.26
C ARG A 131 13.08 19.82 2.04
N LYS A 132 12.85 20.24 0.80
CA LYS A 132 11.92 21.34 0.45
C LYS A 132 10.46 20.91 0.46
N VAL A 133 10.19 19.61 0.34
CA VAL A 133 8.84 19.08 0.32
C VAL A 133 8.25 19.14 1.73
N ALA A 134 7.17 19.92 1.88
CA ALA A 134 6.43 19.99 3.13
C ALA A 134 5.84 18.61 3.48
N GLY A 135 6.13 18.12 4.69
CA GLY A 135 5.76 16.78 5.15
C GLY A 135 6.91 15.77 5.14
N THR A 136 8.08 16.11 4.56
CA THR A 136 9.30 15.33 4.72
C THR A 136 9.82 15.41 6.14
N ILE A 137 10.16 14.27 6.73
CA ILE A 137 10.74 14.16 8.07
C ILE A 137 12.25 14.34 7.99
N LEU A 138 12.79 15.15 8.91
CA LEU A 138 14.20 15.54 8.97
C LEU A 138 14.86 15.13 10.30
N LEU A 139 14.29 14.15 10.97
CA LEU A 139 14.82 13.67 12.25
C LEU A 139 16.10 12.84 12.03
N PRO A 140 17.04 12.83 13.00
CA PRO A 140 18.24 12.01 12.93
C PRO A 140 17.90 10.53 12.65
N GLY A 141 18.56 9.92 11.67
CA GLY A 141 18.30 8.54 11.23
C GLY A 141 17.06 8.36 10.35
N ARG A 142 16.34 9.46 10.03
CA ARG A 142 15.19 9.50 9.12
C ARG A 142 15.36 10.57 8.04
N GLU A 143 16.60 10.99 7.79
CA GLU A 143 16.91 12.02 6.81
C GLU A 143 16.68 11.51 5.38
N PRO A 144 16.35 12.39 4.43
CA PRO A 144 16.28 12.03 3.01
C PRO A 144 17.62 11.53 2.48
N GLU A 145 17.61 10.36 1.87
CA GLU A 145 18.79 9.75 1.27
C GLU A 145 18.52 9.35 -0.18
N ALA A 146 19.51 9.52 -1.05
CA ALA A 146 19.46 9.00 -2.41
C ALA A 146 20.41 7.82 -2.52
N TRP A 147 19.88 6.65 -2.88
CA TRP A 147 20.62 5.41 -3.02
C TRP A 147 20.82 5.09 -4.50
N LEU A 148 22.04 4.75 -4.91
CA LEU A 148 22.27 4.12 -6.21
C LEU A 148 21.89 2.64 -6.06
N VAL A 149 20.78 2.23 -6.66
CA VAL A 149 20.23 0.88 -6.52
C VAL A 149 20.62 -0.04 -7.66
N GLY A 150 21.01 0.51 -8.81
CA GLY A 150 21.33 -0.30 -9.98
C GLY A 150 21.99 0.44 -11.13
N PHE A 151 22.38 -0.36 -12.12
CA PHE A 151 22.89 0.08 -13.42
C PHE A 151 21.90 -0.42 -14.47
N GLY A 152 21.04 0.47 -14.97
CA GLY A 152 20.02 0.18 -15.96
C GLY A 152 20.57 0.23 -17.39
N ASP A 153 19.76 -0.15 -18.38
CA ASP A 153 20.19 -0.25 -19.79
C ASP A 153 20.68 1.08 -20.38
N SER A 154 20.19 2.21 -19.87
CA SER A 154 20.56 3.56 -20.35
C SER A 154 20.69 4.60 -19.23
N SER A 155 20.59 4.18 -17.96
CA SER A 155 20.61 5.06 -16.79
C SER A 155 21.39 4.43 -15.63
N LEU A 156 21.92 5.29 -14.75
CA LEU A 156 22.18 4.94 -13.37
C LEU A 156 20.86 5.04 -12.61
N ASP A 157 20.44 3.95 -11.98
CA ASP A 157 19.14 3.86 -11.31
C ASP A 157 19.31 4.22 -9.84
N PHE A 158 18.59 5.25 -9.42
CA PHE A 158 18.58 5.76 -8.06
C PHE A 158 17.20 5.61 -7.43
N GLU A 159 17.18 5.52 -6.11
CA GLU A 159 15.98 5.66 -5.29
C GLU A 159 16.17 6.77 -4.29
N LEU A 160 15.23 7.71 -4.25
CA LEU A 160 15.09 8.62 -3.12
C LEU A 160 14.30 7.90 -2.02
N VAL A 161 14.92 7.73 -0.87
CA VAL A 161 14.34 7.17 0.34
C VAL A 161 14.04 8.30 1.30
N VAL A 162 12.76 8.51 1.59
CA VAL A 162 12.28 9.60 2.44
C VAL A 162 11.29 9.10 3.46
N TRP A 163 11.40 9.64 4.67
CA TRP A 163 10.33 9.51 5.67
C TRP A 163 9.36 10.68 5.50
N VAL A 164 8.08 10.37 5.48
CA VAL A 164 7.01 11.36 5.32
C VAL A 164 6.01 11.25 6.46
N ASN A 165 5.30 12.35 6.71
CA ASN A 165 4.20 12.39 7.66
C ASN A 165 2.96 11.62 7.15
N HIS A 166 1.98 11.49 8.05
CA HIS A 166 0.70 10.85 7.80
C HIS A 166 -0.02 11.37 6.54
N ASP A 167 -0.07 12.70 6.34
CA ASP A 167 -0.78 13.31 5.21
C ASP A 167 -0.21 12.88 3.86
N LEU A 168 1.11 12.84 3.75
CA LEU A 168 1.79 12.37 2.54
C LEU A 168 1.70 10.84 2.39
N ALA A 169 1.67 10.10 3.50
CA ALA A 169 1.52 8.65 3.50
C ALA A 169 0.14 8.19 2.99
N MET A 170 -0.93 8.96 3.26
CA MET A 170 -2.30 8.65 2.81
C MET A 170 -2.51 8.76 1.29
N SER A 171 -1.60 9.39 0.56
CA SER A 171 -1.70 9.56 -0.89
C SER A 171 -0.37 9.26 -1.62
N PRO A 172 0.07 7.98 -1.67
CA PRO A 172 1.39 7.62 -2.19
C PRO A 172 1.66 8.13 -3.61
N ALA A 173 0.69 8.02 -4.52
CA ALA A 173 0.84 8.47 -5.90
C ALA A 173 1.04 10.00 -6.01
N ARG A 174 0.27 10.78 -5.23
CA ARG A 174 0.40 12.25 -5.19
C ARG A 174 1.72 12.66 -4.57
N THR A 175 2.14 11.95 -3.52
CA THR A 175 3.42 12.18 -2.85
C THR A 175 4.59 11.87 -3.77
N GLN A 176 4.55 10.74 -4.47
CA GLN A 176 5.56 10.37 -5.47
C GLN A 176 5.67 11.44 -6.56
N ALA A 177 4.55 11.89 -7.13
CA ALA A 177 4.54 12.95 -8.15
C ALA A 177 5.16 14.25 -7.64
N ARG A 178 4.86 14.64 -6.38
CA ARG A 178 5.44 15.83 -5.75
C ARG A 178 6.97 15.75 -5.65
N TYR A 179 7.51 14.61 -5.21
CA TYR A 179 8.95 14.43 -5.15
C TYR A 179 9.58 14.38 -6.54
N LEU A 180 8.97 13.72 -7.52
CA LEU A 180 9.49 13.66 -8.89
C LEU A 180 9.64 15.06 -9.52
N TRP A 181 8.70 15.98 -9.27
CA TRP A 181 8.83 17.37 -9.72
C TRP A 181 10.01 18.12 -9.08
N GLU A 182 10.22 17.94 -7.78
CA GLU A 182 11.36 18.56 -7.09
C GLU A 182 12.70 17.94 -7.51
N ILE A 183 12.72 16.62 -7.76
CA ILE A 183 13.88 15.89 -8.27
C ILE A 183 14.25 16.43 -9.66
N ASP A 184 13.32 16.48 -10.62
CA ASP A 184 13.59 17.02 -11.96
C ASP A 184 14.12 18.46 -11.90
N SER A 185 13.49 19.30 -11.09
CA SER A 185 13.92 20.69 -10.90
C SER A 185 15.35 20.80 -10.35
N ALA A 186 15.69 19.97 -9.35
CA ALA A 186 17.01 19.95 -8.73
C ALA A 186 18.09 19.37 -9.65
N LEU A 187 17.79 18.30 -10.37
CA LEU A 187 18.71 17.69 -11.34
C LEU A 187 19.02 18.68 -12.47
N ARG A 188 18.00 19.35 -13.03
CA ARG A 188 18.20 20.39 -14.06
C ARG A 188 19.03 21.56 -13.55
N ALA A 189 18.76 22.05 -12.33
CA ALA A 189 19.54 23.13 -11.72
C ALA A 189 21.01 22.75 -11.47
N ALA A 190 21.28 21.46 -11.21
CA ALA A 190 22.63 20.92 -11.04
C ALA A 190 23.35 20.61 -12.36
N GLY A 191 22.67 20.77 -13.51
CA GLY A 191 23.19 20.42 -14.83
C GLY A 191 23.30 18.91 -15.05
N ILE A 192 22.49 18.11 -14.33
CA ILE A 192 22.46 16.66 -14.44
C ILE A 192 21.47 16.28 -15.53
N GLU A 193 21.95 15.53 -16.53
CA GLU A 193 21.14 15.07 -17.65
C GLU A 193 20.27 13.88 -17.25
N ILE A 194 18.99 13.95 -17.61
CA ILE A 194 18.06 12.83 -17.53
C ILE A 194 18.15 12.07 -18.85
N PRO A 195 18.52 10.78 -18.84
CA PRO A 195 18.87 10.06 -20.04
C PRO A 195 17.63 9.76 -20.88
N PHE A 196 17.76 9.92 -22.19
CA PHE A 196 16.89 9.24 -23.13
C PHE A 196 17.35 7.80 -23.32
N PRO A 197 16.47 6.87 -23.73
CA PRO A 197 16.88 5.52 -24.10
C PRO A 197 18.01 5.55 -25.13
N GLN A 198 19.17 5.00 -24.78
CA GLN A 198 20.34 4.93 -25.65
C GLN A 198 20.36 3.58 -26.38
N ARG A 199 20.84 3.57 -27.62
CA ARG A 199 20.97 2.36 -28.43
C ARG A 199 22.29 2.35 -29.18
N ASP A 200 23.07 1.30 -28.97
CA ASP A 200 24.24 1.01 -29.77
C ASP A 200 23.84 0.33 -31.08
N LEU A 201 24.26 0.92 -32.20
CA LEU A 201 23.94 0.43 -33.54
C LEU A 201 25.19 -0.19 -34.18
N HIS A 202 25.22 -1.52 -34.24
CA HIS A 202 26.31 -2.26 -34.88
C HIS A 202 25.99 -2.54 -36.36
N VAL A 203 26.60 -1.77 -37.27
CA VAL A 203 26.43 -1.94 -38.73
C VAL A 203 27.38 -3.02 -39.25
N ARG A 204 26.85 -4.16 -39.71
CA ARG A 204 27.67 -5.29 -40.22
C ARG A 204 28.21 -5.09 -41.63
N SER A 205 27.48 -4.40 -42.49
CA SER A 205 27.88 -4.08 -43.87
C SER A 205 27.11 -2.88 -44.42
N GLY A 206 27.72 -2.14 -45.35
CA GLY A 206 27.16 -0.92 -45.96
C GLY A 206 27.86 0.36 -45.51
N THR A 207 27.42 1.51 -46.04
CA THR A 207 27.91 2.85 -45.67
C THR A 207 26.81 3.61 -44.94
N LEU A 208 27.08 4.04 -43.71
CA LEU A 208 26.19 4.92 -42.94
C LEU A 208 26.78 6.33 -42.91
N SER A 209 26.12 7.29 -43.56
CA SER A 209 26.50 8.70 -43.49
C SER A 209 25.79 9.35 -42.30
N VAL A 210 26.56 9.84 -41.32
CA VAL A 210 26.03 10.51 -40.11
C VAL A 210 26.43 11.98 -40.14
N ASP A 211 25.45 12.87 -40.05
CA ASP A 211 25.65 14.32 -39.86
C ASP A 211 25.36 14.69 -38.41
N LEU A 212 26.40 14.98 -37.64
CA LEU A 212 26.28 15.36 -36.23
C LEU A 212 26.08 16.87 -36.13
N LYS A 213 24.82 17.32 -36.02
CA LYS A 213 24.52 18.72 -35.73
C LYS A 213 24.56 18.99 -34.22
N GLY A 214 25.68 19.55 -33.76
CA GLY A 214 25.79 20.26 -32.48
C GLY A 214 26.59 19.53 -31.39
N GLY A 215 27.88 19.85 -31.30
CA GLY A 215 28.75 19.59 -30.15
C GLY A 215 30.05 20.40 -30.32
N PRO A 216 30.59 21.06 -29.27
CA PRO A 216 31.73 21.94 -29.43
C PRO A 216 32.95 21.15 -29.91
N ALA A 217 33.62 21.70 -30.94
CA ALA A 217 34.92 21.22 -31.37
C ALA A 217 35.89 21.33 -30.18
N GLN A 218 36.35 20.19 -29.68
CA GLN A 218 37.45 20.15 -28.72
C GLN A 218 38.73 20.53 -29.47
N SER A 219 39.32 21.65 -29.07
CA SER A 219 40.71 22.05 -29.33
C SER A 219 41.49 21.98 -28.03
#